data_AF-A0A1W9WIS4-F1
#
_entry.id   AF-A0A1W9WIS4-F1
#
_cell.length_a   1.000
_cell.length_b   1.000
_cell.length_c   1.000
_cell.angle_alpha   90.00
_cell.angle_beta   90.00
_cell.angle_gamma   90.00
#
_symmetry.space_group_name_H-M   'P 1'
#
loop_
_entity.id
_entity.type
_entity.pdbx_description
1 polymer ?
#
loop_
_entity_poly.entity_id
_entity_poly.type
_entity_poly.pdbx_seq_one_letter_code
_entity_poly.pdbx_strand_id
1 'polypeptide(L)'
;MDLLSVDERRKTEVRDDITLGSTPKATYYLLLSISVLIAGFGVVTNSPAVVIGAMLVSPLMTPIFGISLGLVRGNMPLFRKAFVAEFGGVLIAIVVAAILGMFPFAQEVTPEMLSRTSPTLLDLLVAALAGTAGCLAMIDARISPVLPGIAMATALTPPLAVCGLCVAFGAFEGAWGAFLLFFANFLAILAVSAALFIVAGFVSREEMGSGLSVLKRFLAPVIGLILVTILLTNAK
;
A
#
# COMPACT_ATOMS: atom_id res chain seq x y z
N MET A 1 -0.95 -11.03 22.69
CA MET A 1 -0.38 -11.79 21.54
C MET A 1 1.11 -11.84 21.75
N ASP A 2 1.68 -13.03 21.87
CA ASP A 2 3.11 -13.18 22.01
C ASP A 2 3.72 -13.31 20.60
N LEU A 3 4.25 -12.20 20.10
CA LEU A 3 4.86 -12.12 18.77
C LEU A 3 6.06 -13.06 18.61
N LEU A 4 6.66 -13.49 19.73
CA LEU A 4 7.84 -14.36 19.74
C LEU A 4 7.48 -15.86 19.67
N SER A 5 6.21 -16.23 19.83
CA SER A 5 5.74 -17.62 19.76
C SER A 5 4.97 -17.97 18.49
N VAL A 6 5.15 -17.20 17.41
CA VAL A 6 4.64 -17.60 16.08
C VAL A 6 5.35 -18.89 15.65
N ASP A 7 4.57 -19.94 15.44
CA ASP A 7 5.07 -21.25 15.04
C ASP A 7 5.81 -21.22 13.68
N GLU A 8 6.86 -22.03 13.53
CA GLU A 8 7.69 -22.05 12.31
C GLU A 8 6.90 -22.48 11.07
N ARG A 9 5.90 -23.35 11.22
CA ARG A 9 4.98 -23.69 10.12
C ARG A 9 4.22 -22.44 9.67
N ARG A 10 3.69 -21.66 10.61
CA ARG A 10 2.96 -20.43 10.30
C ARG A 10 3.86 -19.40 9.61
N LYS A 11 5.10 -19.23 10.07
CA LYS A 11 6.07 -18.34 9.41
C LYS A 11 6.31 -18.75 7.96
N THR A 12 6.44 -20.04 7.70
CA THR A 12 6.65 -20.59 6.35
C THR A 12 5.44 -20.34 5.46
N GLU A 13 4.23 -20.65 5.94
CA GLU A 13 2.97 -20.38 5.22
C GLU A 13 2.83 -18.90 4.84
N VAL A 14 3.04 -17.99 5.80
CA VAL A 14 2.97 -16.54 5.54
C VAL A 14 4.04 -16.07 4.56
N ARG A 15 5.27 -16.60 4.64
CA ARG A 15 6.35 -16.28 3.68
C ARG A 15 5.98 -16.73 2.27
N ASP A 16 5.36 -17.90 2.13
CA ASP A 16 4.94 -18.45 0.84
C ASP A 16 3.76 -17.65 0.27
N ASP A 17 2.77 -17.31 1.09
CA ASP A 17 1.63 -16.46 0.72
C ASP A 17 2.10 -15.08 0.21
N ILE A 18 3.01 -14.44 0.95
CA ILE A 18 3.61 -13.17 0.53
C ILE A 18 4.37 -13.33 -0.79
N THR A 19 5.17 -14.40 -0.94
CA THR A 19 5.98 -14.62 -2.14
C THR A 19 5.12 -14.88 -3.38
N LEU A 20 4.08 -15.71 -3.23
CA LEU A 20 3.13 -16.03 -4.29
C LEU A 20 2.27 -14.82 -4.67
N GLY A 21 1.79 -14.07 -3.67
CA GLY A 21 0.98 -12.86 -3.84
C GLY A 21 1.76 -11.66 -4.39
N SER A 22 3.08 -11.60 -4.16
CA SER A 22 3.97 -10.55 -4.67
C SER A 22 4.46 -10.80 -6.09
N THR A 23 4.06 -11.91 -6.72
CA THR A 23 4.45 -12.21 -8.10
C THR A 23 3.57 -11.39 -9.06
N PRO A 24 4.14 -10.64 -10.01
CA PRO A 24 3.39 -9.80 -10.95
C PRO A 24 2.60 -10.65 -11.96
N LYS A 25 1.44 -11.15 -11.54
CA LYS A 25 0.53 -11.98 -12.35
C LYS A 25 -0.54 -11.12 -13.00
N ALA A 26 -1.04 -11.54 -14.16
CA ALA A 26 -2.16 -10.87 -14.84
C ALA A 26 -3.39 -10.73 -13.93
N THR A 27 -3.69 -11.75 -13.12
CA THR A 27 -4.81 -11.72 -12.16
C THR A 27 -4.67 -10.60 -11.13
N TYR A 28 -3.45 -10.33 -10.65
CA TYR A 28 -3.19 -9.24 -9.72
C TYR A 28 -3.53 -7.87 -10.35
N TYR A 29 -3.01 -7.62 -11.56
CA TYR A 29 -3.27 -6.38 -12.27
C TYR A 29 -4.73 -6.21 -12.68
N LEU A 30 -5.41 -7.30 -13.03
CA LEU A 30 -6.83 -7.30 -13.34
C LEU A 30 -7.68 -6.94 -12.12
N LEU A 31 -7.44 -7.59 -10.98
CA LEU A 31 -8.14 -7.29 -9.73
C LEU A 31 -7.90 -5.85 -9.27
N LEU A 32 -6.66 -5.37 -9.38
CA LEU A 32 -6.34 -3.99 -9.07
C LEU A 32 -7.06 -3.01 -10.00
N SER A 33 -7.10 -3.30 -11.31
CA SER A 33 -7.83 -2.47 -12.28
C SER A 33 -9.32 -2.39 -11.96
N ILE A 34 -9.94 -3.54 -11.64
CA ILE A 34 -11.35 -3.61 -11.23
C ILE A 34 -11.58 -2.82 -9.94
N SER A 35 -10.72 -3.01 -8.93
CA SER A 35 -10.78 -2.30 -7.65
C SER A 35 -10.68 -0.78 -7.86
N VAL A 36 -9.76 -0.32 -8.70
CA VAL A 36 -9.58 1.10 -9.03
C VAL A 36 -10.77 1.67 -9.79
N LEU A 37 -11.37 0.92 -10.72
CA LEU A 37 -12.61 1.35 -11.39
C LEU A 37 -13.76 1.51 -10.40
N ILE A 38 -13.97 0.54 -9.51
CA ILE A 38 -15.01 0.63 -8.46
C ILE A 38 -14.74 1.83 -7.56
N ALA A 39 -13.49 2.05 -7.14
CA ALA A 39 -13.10 3.20 -6.32
C ALA A 39 -13.34 4.51 -7.08
N GLY A 40 -12.99 4.57 -8.36
CA GLY A 40 -13.21 5.72 -9.22
C GLY A 40 -14.70 6.06 -9.38
N PHE A 41 -15.55 5.07 -9.65
CA PHE A 41 -17.01 5.27 -9.65
C PHE A 41 -17.52 5.71 -8.27
N GLY A 42 -17.02 5.14 -7.19
CA GLY A 42 -17.36 5.54 -5.83
C GLY A 42 -17.01 7.00 -5.55
N VAL A 43 -15.83 7.47 -5.98
CA VAL A 43 -15.42 8.87 -5.86
C VAL A 43 -16.28 9.77 -6.73
N VAL A 44 -16.50 9.43 -8.01
CA VAL A 44 -17.31 10.21 -8.96
C VAL A 44 -18.76 10.35 -8.50
N THR A 45 -19.31 9.29 -7.88
CA THR A 45 -20.67 9.29 -7.33
C THR A 45 -20.76 9.81 -5.89
N ASN A 46 -19.63 10.26 -5.31
CA ASN A 46 -19.53 10.71 -3.92
C ASN A 46 -20.10 9.68 -2.92
N SER A 47 -19.79 8.39 -3.13
CA SER A 47 -20.29 7.25 -2.36
C SER A 47 -19.16 6.54 -1.58
N PRO A 48 -18.94 6.90 -0.29
CA PRO A 48 -17.95 6.25 0.56
C PRO A 48 -18.17 4.74 0.68
N ALA A 49 -19.42 4.27 0.62
CA ALA A 49 -19.75 2.85 0.69
C ALA A 49 -19.22 2.07 -0.53
N VAL A 50 -19.32 2.63 -1.74
CA VAL A 50 -18.75 2.02 -2.96
C VAL A 50 -17.23 2.04 -2.90
N VAL A 51 -16.65 3.13 -2.38
CA VAL A 51 -15.20 3.25 -2.17
C VAL A 51 -14.70 2.19 -1.18
N ILE A 52 -15.44 1.91 -0.10
CA ILE A 52 -15.14 0.80 0.82
C ILE A 52 -15.28 -0.56 0.12
N GLY A 53 -16.31 -0.74 -0.73
CA GLY A 53 -16.49 -1.94 -1.53
C GLY A 53 -15.29 -2.24 -2.44
N ALA A 54 -14.68 -1.21 -3.03
CA ALA A 54 -13.46 -1.36 -3.84
C ALA A 54 -12.27 -1.88 -3.04
N MET A 55 -12.13 -1.45 -1.79
CA MET A 55 -11.01 -1.82 -0.91
C MET A 55 -11.00 -3.32 -0.58
N LEU A 56 -12.17 -3.97 -0.53
CA LEU A 56 -12.30 -5.42 -0.34
C LEU A 56 -11.67 -6.24 -1.48
N VAL A 57 -11.61 -5.65 -2.68
CA VAL A 57 -11.10 -6.32 -3.90
C VAL A 57 -9.60 -6.08 -4.10
N SER A 58 -9.04 -5.03 -3.47
CA SER A 58 -7.69 -4.56 -3.76
C SER A 58 -6.60 -5.54 -3.30
N PRO A 59 -5.70 -5.97 -4.19
CA PRO A 59 -4.65 -6.93 -3.83
C PRO A 59 -3.33 -6.28 -3.35
N LEU A 60 -3.29 -4.97 -3.07
CA LEU A 60 -2.06 -4.22 -2.79
C LEU A 60 -1.32 -4.65 -1.50
N MET A 61 -1.99 -5.30 -0.55
CA MET A 61 -1.40 -5.66 0.73
C MET A 61 -0.19 -6.60 0.58
N THR A 62 -0.28 -7.60 -0.29
CA THR A 62 0.74 -8.66 -0.42
C THR A 62 2.05 -8.16 -1.04
N PRO A 63 2.07 -7.42 -2.18
CA PRO A 63 3.29 -6.83 -2.71
C PRO A 63 4.00 -5.90 -1.74
N ILE A 64 3.28 -5.07 -0.98
CA ILE A 64 3.89 -4.17 0.01
C ILE A 64 4.61 -4.98 1.11
N PHE A 65 3.96 -6.03 1.62
CA PHE A 65 4.60 -6.94 2.57
C PHE A 65 5.76 -7.72 1.93
N GLY A 66 5.69 -8.06 0.65
CA GLY A 66 6.79 -8.68 -0.09
C GLY A 66 8.01 -7.78 -0.25
N ILE A 67 7.81 -6.50 -0.52
CA ILE A 67 8.89 -5.50 -0.52
C ILE A 67 9.51 -5.43 0.87
N SER A 68 8.68 -5.28 1.91
CA SER A 68 9.13 -5.20 3.30
C SER A 68 9.94 -6.44 3.71
N LEU A 69 9.38 -7.63 3.54
CA LEU A 69 10.03 -8.90 3.88
C LEU A 69 11.30 -9.14 3.05
N GLY A 70 11.29 -8.77 1.76
CA GLY A 70 12.45 -8.85 0.88
C GLY A 70 13.60 -7.95 1.34
N LEU A 71 13.30 -6.73 1.79
CA LEU A 71 14.29 -5.80 2.35
C LEU A 71 14.87 -6.31 3.67
N VAL A 72 14.02 -6.77 4.61
CA VAL A 72 14.50 -7.27 5.91
C VAL A 72 15.35 -8.53 5.73
N ARG A 73 14.92 -9.50 4.91
CA ARG A 73 15.65 -10.76 4.65
C ARG A 73 16.84 -10.62 3.70
N GLY A 74 16.96 -9.48 3.00
CA GLY A 74 17.92 -9.36 1.91
C GLY A 74 17.63 -10.23 0.69
N ASN A 75 16.38 -10.71 0.56
CA ASN A 75 15.95 -11.55 -0.55
C ASN A 75 15.66 -10.66 -1.77
N MET A 76 16.71 -10.38 -2.54
CA MET A 76 16.63 -9.53 -3.74
C MET A 76 15.65 -10.06 -4.81
N PRO A 77 15.55 -11.39 -5.08
CA PRO A 77 14.52 -11.92 -5.96
C PRO A 77 13.09 -11.60 -5.51
N LEU A 78 12.78 -11.74 -4.21
CA LEU A 78 11.46 -11.39 -3.67
C LEU A 78 11.21 -9.89 -3.76
N PHE A 79 12.17 -9.07 -3.31
CA PHE A 79 12.08 -7.61 -3.38
C PHE A 79 11.79 -7.15 -4.81
N ARG A 80 12.54 -7.63 -5.80
CA ARG A 80 12.37 -7.21 -7.20
C ARG A 80 10.99 -7.62 -7.75
N LYS A 81 10.52 -8.83 -7.46
CA LYS A 81 9.18 -9.27 -7.89
C LYS A 81 8.08 -8.40 -7.29
N ALA A 82 8.15 -8.18 -5.97
CA ALA A 82 7.19 -7.39 -5.22
C ALA A 82 7.20 -5.92 -5.66
N PHE A 83 8.38 -5.35 -5.87
CA PHE A 83 8.56 -3.98 -6.36
C PHE A 83 7.99 -3.80 -7.76
N VAL A 84 8.22 -4.74 -8.69
CA VAL A 84 7.64 -4.70 -10.04
C VAL A 84 6.12 -4.87 -10.01
N ALA A 85 5.61 -5.75 -9.13
CA ALA A 85 4.17 -5.92 -8.94
C ALA A 85 3.51 -4.61 -8.44
N GLU A 86 4.09 -4.00 -7.40
CA GLU A 86 3.58 -2.76 -6.81
C GLU A 86 3.69 -1.59 -7.78
N PHE A 87 4.88 -1.32 -8.32
CA PHE A 87 5.11 -0.19 -9.23
C PHE A 87 4.30 -0.32 -10.52
N GLY A 88 4.26 -1.51 -11.13
CA GLY A 88 3.40 -1.78 -12.28
C GLY A 88 1.92 -1.61 -11.93
N GLY A 89 1.52 -1.98 -10.71
CA GLY A 89 0.15 -1.85 -10.22
C GLY A 89 -0.25 -0.38 -10.08
N VAL A 90 0.61 0.44 -9.49
CA VAL A 90 0.43 1.90 -9.37
C VAL A 90 0.26 2.55 -10.74
N LEU A 91 1.12 2.22 -11.71
CA LEU A 91 1.01 2.76 -13.06
C LEU A 91 -0.31 2.37 -13.73
N ILE A 92 -0.69 1.09 -13.64
CA ILE A 92 -1.95 0.61 -14.20
C ILE A 92 -3.14 1.28 -13.51
N ALA A 93 -3.12 1.41 -12.19
CA ALA A 93 -4.18 2.07 -11.43
C ALA A 93 -4.38 3.51 -11.90
N ILE A 94 -3.31 4.30 -12.01
CA ILE A 94 -3.38 5.69 -12.46
C ILE A 94 -3.90 5.76 -13.90
N VAL A 95 -3.41 4.91 -14.81
CA VAL A 95 -3.85 4.88 -16.22
C VAL A 95 -5.33 4.51 -16.32
N VAL A 96 -5.78 3.47 -15.61
CA VAL A 96 -7.17 3.01 -15.62
C VAL A 96 -8.11 4.08 -15.06
N ALA A 97 -7.75 4.72 -13.96
CA ALA A 97 -8.53 5.83 -13.40
C ALA A 97 -8.50 7.08 -14.29
N ALA A 98 -7.40 7.36 -14.98
CA ALA A 98 -7.33 8.45 -15.96
C ALA A 98 -8.25 8.19 -17.17
N ILE A 99 -8.29 6.94 -17.67
CA ILE A 99 -9.24 6.55 -18.73
C ILE A 99 -10.68 6.76 -18.25
N LEU A 100 -11.00 6.40 -17.01
CA LEU A 100 -12.33 6.67 -16.43
C LEU A 100 -12.64 8.16 -16.39
N GLY A 101 -11.67 9.01 -16.03
CA GLY A 101 -11.84 10.47 -15.97
C GLY A 101 -12.04 11.15 -17.33
N MET A 102 -11.76 10.47 -18.45
CA MET A 102 -12.03 10.99 -19.80
C MET A 102 -13.52 10.97 -20.16
N PHE A 103 -14.35 10.21 -19.44
CA PHE A 103 -15.77 10.13 -19.72
C PHE A 103 -16.53 11.36 -19.15
N PRO A 104 -17.50 11.93 -19.88
CA PRO A 104 -18.18 13.16 -19.46
C PRO A 104 -18.85 13.09 -18.09
N PHE A 105 -19.40 11.92 -17.72
CA PHE A 105 -20.06 11.74 -16.42
C PHE A 105 -19.08 11.74 -15.22
N ALA A 106 -17.78 11.59 -15.47
CA ALA A 106 -16.76 11.51 -14.44
C ALA A 106 -16.12 12.87 -14.12
N GLN A 107 -16.45 13.94 -14.86
CA GLN A 107 -15.74 15.22 -14.78
C GLN A 107 -16.16 16.12 -13.59
N GLU A 108 -17.21 15.74 -12.87
CA GLU A 108 -17.63 16.50 -11.69
C GLU A 108 -16.70 16.23 -10.50
N VAL A 109 -16.22 17.31 -9.88
CA VAL A 109 -15.37 17.26 -8.69
C VAL A 109 -16.25 17.03 -7.47
N THR A 110 -15.98 15.96 -6.72
CA THR A 110 -16.75 15.57 -5.53
C THR A 110 -15.98 15.84 -4.23
N PRO A 111 -16.68 16.02 -3.10
CA PRO A 111 -16.05 16.08 -1.77
C PRO A 111 -15.16 14.86 -1.47
N GLU A 112 -15.59 13.66 -1.89
CA GLU A 112 -14.82 12.41 -1.75
C GLU A 112 -13.49 12.44 -2.52
N MET A 113 -13.43 13.17 -3.64
CA MET A 113 -12.19 13.38 -4.38
C MET A 113 -11.27 14.36 -3.67
N LEU A 114 -11.81 15.53 -3.28
CA LEU A 114 -11.06 16.61 -2.64
C LEU A 114 -10.46 16.21 -1.30
N SER A 115 -11.14 15.34 -0.54
CA SER A 115 -10.62 14.84 0.74
C SER A 115 -9.33 14.02 0.60
N ARG A 116 -8.96 13.63 -0.62
CA ARG A 116 -7.78 12.79 -0.92
C ARG A 116 -6.67 13.55 -1.62
N THR A 117 -6.88 14.82 -1.97
CA THR A 117 -5.85 15.67 -2.63
C THR A 117 -5.01 16.47 -1.64
N SER A 118 -5.42 16.54 -0.37
CA SER A 118 -4.73 17.34 0.66
C SER A 118 -4.29 16.44 1.82
N PRO A 119 -3.21 15.65 1.63
CA PRO A 119 -2.74 14.71 2.66
C PRO A 119 -2.24 15.43 3.91
N THR A 120 -2.42 14.79 5.06
CA THR A 120 -1.99 15.30 6.37
C THR A 120 -1.09 14.29 7.08
N LEU A 121 -0.41 14.73 8.14
CA LEU A 121 0.33 13.83 9.03
C LEU A 121 -0.58 12.82 9.75
N LEU A 122 -1.87 13.13 9.92
CA LEU A 122 -2.82 12.21 10.54
C LEU A 122 -3.06 10.99 9.63
N ASP A 123 -3.12 11.20 8.32
CA ASP A 123 -3.28 10.10 7.35
C ASP A 123 -2.11 9.11 7.43
N LEU A 124 -0.89 9.64 7.58
CA LEU A 124 0.32 8.82 7.76
C LEU A 124 0.25 7.96 9.03
N LEU A 125 -0.21 8.52 10.14
CA LEU A 125 -0.39 7.78 11.40
C LEU A 125 -1.47 6.71 11.27
N VAL A 126 -2.59 7.03 10.61
CA VAL A 126 -3.65 6.06 10.33
C VAL A 126 -3.13 4.91 9.45
N ALA A 127 -2.34 5.21 8.42
CA ALA A 127 -1.73 4.19 7.57
C ALA A 127 -0.73 3.31 8.33
N ALA A 128 0.07 3.89 9.23
CA ALA A 128 0.97 3.13 10.10
C ALA A 128 0.20 2.16 11.01
N LEU A 129 -0.91 2.60 11.61
CA LEU A 129 -1.78 1.76 12.44
C LEU A 129 -2.49 0.68 11.62
N ALA A 130 -3.00 1.02 10.43
CA ALA A 130 -3.61 0.06 9.50
C ALA A 130 -2.60 -1.00 9.06
N GLY A 131 -1.37 -0.59 8.71
CA GLY A 131 -0.26 -1.48 8.38
C GLY A 131 0.12 -2.39 9.55
N THR A 132 0.12 -1.86 10.78
CA THR A 132 0.31 -2.67 12.00
C THR A 132 -0.76 -3.76 12.06
N ALA A 133 -2.04 -3.36 12.03
CA ALA A 133 -3.15 -4.29 12.14
C ALA A 133 -3.14 -5.35 11.02
N GLY A 134 -2.83 -4.95 9.78
CA GLY A 134 -2.74 -5.84 8.63
C GLY A 134 -1.60 -6.84 8.73
N CYS A 135 -0.42 -6.39 9.15
CA CYS A 135 0.72 -7.28 9.35
C CYS A 135 0.47 -8.25 10.51
N LEU A 136 -0.10 -7.78 11.62
CA LEU A 136 -0.47 -8.64 12.74
C LEU A 136 -1.52 -9.70 12.34
N ALA A 137 -2.54 -9.31 11.58
CA ALA A 137 -3.56 -10.24 11.10
C ALA A 137 -3.02 -11.22 10.06
N MET A 138 -2.01 -10.82 9.29
CA MET A 138 -1.31 -11.74 8.41
C MET A 138 -0.48 -12.76 9.19
N ILE A 139 0.20 -12.34 10.24
CA ILE A 139 1.08 -13.21 11.03
C ILE A 139 0.25 -14.19 11.90
N ASP A 140 -0.82 -13.73 12.53
CA ASP A 140 -1.65 -14.55 13.42
C ASP A 140 -2.86 -15.15 12.69
N ALA A 141 -2.85 -16.48 12.49
CA ALA A 141 -3.93 -17.21 11.82
C ALA A 141 -5.30 -17.11 12.52
N ARG A 142 -5.34 -16.69 13.79
CA ARG A 142 -6.60 -16.51 14.55
C ARG A 142 -7.31 -15.22 14.20
N ILE A 143 -6.61 -14.27 13.59
CA ILE A 143 -7.15 -12.96 13.23
C ILE A 143 -7.53 -12.99 11.75
N SER A 144 -8.78 -12.62 11.44
CA SER A 144 -9.21 -12.51 10.05
C SER A 144 -8.40 -11.41 9.34
N PRO A 145 -7.74 -11.70 8.21
CA PRO A 145 -6.98 -10.69 7.46
C PRO A 145 -7.89 -9.69 6.75
N VAL A 146 -9.19 -9.96 6.67
CA VAL A 146 -10.15 -9.16 5.89
C VAL A 146 -10.28 -7.75 6.45
N LEU A 147 -10.55 -7.61 7.76
CA LEU A 147 -10.86 -6.30 8.34
C LEU A 147 -9.65 -5.34 8.31
N PRO A 148 -8.43 -5.76 8.69
CA PRO A 148 -7.27 -4.91 8.58
C PRO A 148 -6.81 -4.71 7.12
N GLY A 149 -7.04 -5.71 6.26
CA GLY A 149 -6.81 -5.58 4.82
C GLY A 149 -7.63 -4.48 4.19
N ILE A 150 -8.91 -4.33 4.60
CA ILE A 150 -9.75 -3.19 4.18
C ILE A 150 -9.11 -1.87 4.61
N ALA A 151 -8.75 -1.73 5.89
CA ALA A 151 -8.16 -0.50 6.42
C ALA A 151 -6.87 -0.09 5.69
N MET A 152 -6.03 -1.07 5.34
CA MET A 152 -4.84 -0.81 4.52
C MET A 152 -5.20 -0.40 3.09
N ALA A 153 -6.15 -1.12 2.46
CA ALA A 153 -6.60 -0.80 1.11
C ALA A 153 -7.30 0.56 1.03
N THR A 154 -7.94 1.02 2.12
CA THR A 154 -8.52 2.37 2.27
C THR A 154 -7.47 3.45 2.06
N ALA A 155 -6.28 3.24 2.61
CA ALA A 155 -5.18 4.18 2.55
C ALA A 155 -4.45 4.20 1.19
N LEU A 156 -4.71 3.22 0.30
CA LEU A 156 -3.91 3.00 -0.90
C LEU A 156 -4.70 3.13 -2.21
N THR A 157 -5.80 2.39 -2.36
CA THR A 157 -6.53 2.29 -3.63
C THR A 157 -7.26 3.59 -4.00
N PRO A 158 -8.03 4.22 -3.10
CA PRO A 158 -8.73 5.45 -3.44
C PRO A 158 -7.80 6.62 -3.81
N PRO A 159 -6.67 6.87 -3.12
CA PRO A 159 -5.72 7.90 -3.55
C PRO A 159 -5.16 7.66 -4.97
N LEU A 160 -4.91 6.40 -5.37
CA LEU A 160 -4.49 6.10 -6.74
C LEU A 160 -5.61 6.37 -7.76
N ALA A 161 -6.86 6.06 -7.42
CA ALA A 161 -8.01 6.38 -8.26
C ALA A 161 -8.18 7.90 -8.43
N VAL A 162 -8.10 8.66 -7.34
CA VAL A 162 -8.15 10.14 -7.37
C VAL A 162 -6.98 10.72 -8.15
N CYS A 163 -5.77 10.17 -7.98
CA CYS A 163 -4.59 10.60 -8.75
C CYS A 163 -4.84 10.47 -10.26
N GLY A 164 -5.35 9.33 -10.73
CA GLY A 164 -5.66 9.14 -12.15
C GLY A 164 -6.78 10.06 -12.66
N LEU A 165 -7.86 10.23 -11.88
CA LEU A 165 -8.94 11.17 -12.21
C LEU A 165 -8.43 12.61 -12.33
N CYS A 166 -7.63 13.08 -11.37
CA CYS A 166 -7.03 14.41 -11.42
C CYS A 166 -6.09 14.59 -12.63
N VAL A 167 -5.33 13.56 -13.02
CA VAL A 167 -4.54 13.57 -14.25
C VAL A 167 -5.43 13.76 -15.48
N ALA A 168 -6.57 13.07 -15.56
CA ALA A 168 -7.51 13.22 -16.67
C ALA A 168 -8.12 14.62 -16.75
N PHE A 169 -8.33 15.27 -15.61
CA PHE A 169 -8.88 16.63 -15.54
C PHE A 169 -7.83 17.73 -15.78
N GLY A 170 -6.55 17.37 -15.88
CA GLY A 170 -5.44 18.34 -15.92
C GLY A 170 -5.17 19.03 -14.57
N ALA A 171 -5.76 18.53 -13.48
CA ALA A 171 -5.60 19.05 -12.12
C ALA A 171 -4.34 18.45 -11.46
N PHE A 172 -3.16 18.80 -11.98
CA PHE A 172 -1.89 18.19 -11.58
C PHE A 172 -1.53 18.40 -10.10
N GLU A 173 -1.95 19.52 -9.49
CA GLU A 173 -1.76 19.74 -8.05
C GLU A 173 -2.52 18.72 -7.21
N GLY A 174 -3.79 18.46 -7.56
CA GLY A 174 -4.60 17.44 -6.90
C GLY A 174 -4.06 16.03 -7.14
N ALA A 175 -3.59 15.74 -8.35
CA ALA A 175 -2.94 14.47 -8.67
C ALA A 175 -1.69 14.24 -7.82
N TRP A 176 -0.85 15.27 -7.67
CA TRP A 176 0.34 15.21 -6.83
C TRP A 176 0.00 14.97 -5.36
N GLY A 177 -0.99 15.68 -4.82
CA GLY A 177 -1.43 15.49 -3.45
C GLY A 177 -1.98 14.08 -3.18
N ALA A 178 -2.79 13.54 -4.10
CA ALA A 178 -3.31 12.17 -3.99
C ALA A 178 -2.21 11.11 -4.15
N PHE A 179 -1.24 11.33 -5.04
CA PHE A 179 -0.07 10.47 -5.15
C PHE A 179 0.80 10.52 -3.90
N LEU A 180 1.02 11.71 -3.32
CA LEU A 180 1.74 11.87 -2.07
C LEU A 180 1.03 11.14 -0.92
N LEU A 181 -0.30 11.20 -0.85
CA LEU A 181 -1.10 10.44 0.12
C LEU A 181 -0.84 8.93 -0.01
N PHE A 182 -0.94 8.39 -1.22
CA PHE A 182 -0.62 6.98 -1.49
C PHE A 182 0.81 6.65 -1.07
N PHE A 183 1.78 7.45 -1.50
CA PHE A 183 3.20 7.18 -1.30
C PHE A 183 3.60 7.26 0.18
N ALA A 184 3.04 8.23 0.92
CA ALA A 184 3.16 8.34 2.37
C ALA A 184 2.67 7.07 3.06
N ASN A 185 1.46 6.62 2.71
CA ASN A 185 0.82 5.47 3.31
C ASN A 185 1.58 4.18 2.99
N PHE A 186 2.01 4.02 1.74
CA PHE A 186 2.88 2.92 1.29
C PHE A 186 4.15 2.83 2.14
N LEU A 187 4.87 3.94 2.34
CA LEU A 187 6.11 3.96 3.11
C LEU A 187 5.89 3.69 4.61
N ALA A 188 4.83 4.24 5.20
CA ALA A 188 4.47 3.98 6.59
C ALA A 188 4.17 2.49 6.83
N ILE A 189 3.33 1.90 5.97
CA ILE A 189 2.98 0.49 6.02
C ILE A 189 4.25 -0.37 5.86
N LEU A 190 5.09 -0.06 4.87
CA LEU A 190 6.33 -0.79 4.62
C LEU A 190 7.25 -0.79 5.85
N ALA A 191 7.43 0.38 6.48
CA ALA A 191 8.30 0.55 7.64
C ALA A 191 7.79 -0.21 8.86
N VAL A 192 6.50 -0.10 9.17
CA VAL A 192 5.88 -0.81 10.31
C VAL A 192 5.91 -2.32 10.08
N SER A 193 5.60 -2.78 8.87
CA SER A 193 5.63 -4.21 8.54
C SER A 193 7.03 -4.78 8.67
N ALA A 194 8.06 -4.01 8.31
CA ALA A 194 9.45 -4.43 8.44
C ALA A 194 9.82 -4.63 9.90
N ALA A 195 9.46 -3.68 10.76
CA ALA A 195 9.67 -3.80 12.21
C ALA A 195 8.95 -5.02 12.78
N LEU A 196 7.71 -5.27 12.38
CA LEU A 196 6.93 -6.42 12.84
C LEU A 196 7.51 -7.75 12.37
N PHE A 197 7.97 -7.87 11.12
CA PHE A 197 8.63 -9.09 10.66
C PHE A 197 9.93 -9.37 11.42
N ILE A 198 10.69 -8.34 11.79
CA ILE A 198 11.88 -8.49 12.64
C ILE A 198 11.47 -8.98 14.03
N VAL A 199 10.53 -8.29 14.68
CA VAL A 199 10.09 -8.60 16.05
C VAL A 199 9.45 -9.99 16.15
N ALA A 200 8.66 -10.38 15.15
CA ALA A 200 8.00 -11.69 15.10
C ALA A 200 8.94 -12.83 14.66
N GLY A 201 10.23 -12.56 14.46
CA GLY A 201 11.22 -13.58 14.12
C GLY A 201 11.03 -14.20 12.74
N PHE A 202 10.50 -13.44 11.78
CA PHE A 202 10.39 -13.84 10.37
C PHE A 202 11.72 -13.75 9.61
N VAL A 203 12.81 -13.35 10.28
CA VAL A 203 14.13 -13.19 9.67
C VAL A 203 15.18 -13.73 10.64
N SER A 204 16.01 -14.66 10.18
CA SER A 204 17.12 -15.16 10.99
C SER A 204 18.25 -14.12 11.07
N ARG A 205 19.12 -14.23 12.09
CA ARG A 205 20.31 -13.35 12.21
C ARG A 205 21.23 -13.45 10.98
N GLU A 206 21.30 -14.63 10.36
CA GLU A 206 22.09 -14.85 9.15
C GLU A 206 21.48 -14.16 7.92
N GLU A 207 20.15 -14.20 7.78
CA GLU A 207 19.41 -13.54 6.69
C GLU A 207 19.46 -12.01 6.79
N MET A 208 19.36 -11.46 8.01
CA MET A 208 19.53 -10.02 8.25
C MET A 208 20.93 -9.54 7.83
N GLY A 209 21.95 -10.38 8.06
CA GLY A 209 23.34 -10.02 7.90
C GLY A 209 23.78 -8.96 8.92
N SER A 210 24.79 -8.15 8.56
CA SER A 210 25.26 -7.06 9.42
C SER A 210 24.21 -5.96 9.62
N GLY A 211 24.25 -5.25 10.75
CA GLY A 211 23.39 -4.08 10.95
C GLY A 211 23.56 -3.01 9.86
N LEU A 212 24.77 -2.89 9.29
CA LEU A 212 25.06 -1.97 8.19
C LEU A 212 24.35 -2.38 6.88
N SER A 213 24.25 -3.67 6.58
CA SER A 213 23.53 -4.14 5.39
C SER A 213 22.03 -3.90 5.50
N VAL A 214 21.44 -4.10 6.68
CA VAL A 214 20.03 -3.77 6.93
C VAL A 214 19.81 -2.27 6.77
N LEU A 215 20.66 -1.44 7.39
CA LEU A 215 20.56 0.02 7.29
C LEU A 215 20.61 0.50 5.83
N LYS A 216 21.53 -0.04 5.02
CA LYS A 216 21.65 0.32 3.59
C LYS A 216 20.40 -0.05 2.79
N ARG A 217 19.76 -1.19 3.08
CA ARG A 217 18.53 -1.63 2.40
C ARG A 217 17.34 -0.73 2.75
N PHE A 218 17.29 -0.21 3.98
CA PHE A 218 16.22 0.67 4.45
C PHE A 218 16.50 2.16 4.22
N LEU A 219 17.68 2.53 3.75
CA LEU A 219 18.06 3.93 3.54
C LEU A 219 17.07 4.67 2.62
N ALA A 220 16.75 4.09 1.45
CA ALA A 220 15.84 4.72 0.50
C ALA A 220 14.40 4.87 1.02
N PRO A 221 13.74 3.83 1.57
CA PRO A 221 12.43 3.99 2.21
C PRO A 221 12.42 5.00 3.37
N VAL A 222 13.46 5.01 4.21
CA VAL A 222 13.57 5.94 5.34
C VAL A 222 13.73 7.39 4.86
N ILE A 223 14.61 7.63 3.89
CA ILE A 223 14.76 8.95 3.26
C ILE A 223 13.44 9.40 2.62
N GLY A 224 12.77 8.49 1.90
CA GLY A 224 11.45 8.76 1.34
C GLY A 224 10.43 9.17 2.41
N LEU A 225 10.39 8.44 3.53
CA LEU A 225 9.44 8.70 4.61
C LEU A 225 9.73 10.04 5.28
N ILE A 226 11.00 10.38 5.51
CA ILE A 226 11.43 11.67 6.05
C ILE A 226 11.02 12.80 5.08
N LEU A 227 11.33 12.65 3.79
CA LEU A 227 11.00 13.66 2.77
C LEU A 227 9.49 13.90 2.72
N VAL A 228 8.69 12.83 2.67
CA VAL A 228 7.23 12.92 2.67
C VAL A 228 6.73 13.56 3.95
N THR A 229 7.24 13.19 5.12
CA THR A 229 6.85 13.81 6.40
C THR A 229 7.12 15.32 6.39
N ILE A 230 8.27 15.75 5.86
CA ILE A 230 8.61 17.17 5.71
C ILE A 230 7.63 17.87 4.76
N LEU A 231 7.33 17.26 3.61
CA LEU A 231 6.37 17.80 2.64
C LEU A 231 4.97 17.95 3.25
N LEU A 232 4.50 16.95 4.00
CA LEU A 232 3.20 16.99 4.68
C LEU A 232 3.15 18.00 5.82
N THR A 233 4.29 18.28 6.48
CA THR A 233 4.37 19.31 7.54
C THR A 233 4.32 20.73 6.97
N ASN A 234 4.85 20.91 5.77
CA ASN A 234 4.92 22.20 5.08
C ASN A 234 3.72 22.48 4.16
N ALA A 235 2.87 21.48 3.91
CA ALA A 235 1.57 21.65 3.27
C ALA A 235 0.60 22.32 4.25
N LYS A 236 0.68 23.65 4.36
CA LYS A 236 -0.28 24.51 5.06
C LYS A 236 -0.89 25.49 4.09
#